data_AF-A0A0M8VZE1-F1
#
_entry.id   AF-A0A0M8VZE1-F1
#
_cell.length_a   1.000
_cell.length_b   1.000
_cell.length_c   1.000
_cell.angle_alpha   90.00
_cell.angle_beta   90.00
_cell.angle_gamma   90.00
#
_symmetry.space_group_name_H-M   'P 1'
#
loop_
_entity.id
_entity.type
_entity.pdbx_description
1 polymer ?
#
loop_
_entity_poly.entity_id
_entity_poly.type
_entity_poly.pdbx_seq_one_letter_code
_entity_poly.pdbx_strand_id
1 'polypeptide(L)'
;MPTATATTFTAADRTYQLTADAVRAATARLAPADSTDPHPNRSWYALIGTHLYYVVDLVEEATGATHVKVKVARLHLAELGFPVFALAWNTLLTQGHPGHTG
;
A
#
# COMPACT_ATOMS: atom_id res chain seq x y z
N MET A 1 -12.22 14.26 8.55
CA MET A 1 -10.80 14.55 8.22
C MET A 1 -10.78 14.94 6.76
N PRO A 2 -10.29 16.14 6.38
CA PRO A 2 -10.15 16.47 4.96
C PRO A 2 -9.09 15.55 4.35
N THR A 3 -9.48 14.81 3.32
CA THR A 3 -8.58 13.93 2.57
C THR A 3 -7.67 14.80 1.71
N ALA A 4 -6.35 14.70 1.90
CA ALA A 4 -5.41 15.40 1.04
C ALA A 4 -5.55 14.86 -0.40
N THR A 5 -5.60 15.74 -1.40
CA THR A 5 -5.66 15.34 -2.81
C THR A 5 -4.29 14.93 -3.36
N ALA A 6 -3.22 15.40 -2.71
CA ALA A 6 -1.84 15.11 -3.05
C ALA A 6 -0.95 15.08 -1.80
N THR A 7 0.15 14.36 -1.89
CA THR A 7 1.23 14.33 -0.89
C THR A 7 2.58 14.20 -1.60
N THR A 8 3.67 14.46 -0.89
CA THR A 8 5.04 14.40 -1.44
C THR A 8 5.94 13.54 -0.57
N PHE A 9 6.82 12.78 -1.20
CA PHE A 9 7.80 11.94 -0.49
C PHE A 9 9.12 11.90 -1.23
N THR A 10 10.19 11.51 -0.53
CA THR A 10 11.52 11.35 -1.11
C THR A 10 11.86 9.86 -1.26
N ALA A 11 12.35 9.47 -2.44
CA ALA A 11 12.92 8.15 -2.71
C ALA A 11 14.17 8.30 -3.60
N ALA A 12 15.26 7.59 -3.26
CA ALA A 12 16.54 7.65 -3.99
C ALA A 12 16.96 9.09 -4.37
N ASP A 13 16.90 10.00 -3.39
CA ASP A 13 17.28 11.42 -3.50
C ASP A 13 16.42 12.29 -4.45
N ARG A 14 15.26 11.80 -4.89
CA ARG A 14 14.27 12.56 -5.65
C ARG A 14 12.99 12.72 -4.87
N THR A 15 12.36 13.90 -5.01
CA THR A 15 11.02 14.16 -4.48
C THR A 15 9.98 13.81 -5.53
N TYR A 16 9.02 12.97 -5.14
CA TYR A 16 7.89 12.56 -5.96
C TYR A 16 6.61 13.14 -5.39
N GLN A 17 5.67 13.47 -6.27
CA GLN A 17 4.32 13.83 -5.91
C GLN A 17 3.41 12.63 -6.14
N LEU A 18 2.61 12.28 -5.14
CA LEU A 18 1.58 11.26 -5.22
C LEU A 18 0.21 11.93 -5.13
N THR A 19 -0.68 11.62 -6.07
CA THR A 19 -2.06 12.14 -6.07
C THR A 19 -3.06 11.00 -5.98
N ALA A 20 -4.24 11.27 -5.43
CA ALA A 20 -5.30 10.27 -5.34
C ALA A 20 -5.72 9.74 -6.73
N ASP A 21 -5.74 10.61 -7.74
CA ASP A 21 -6.09 10.22 -9.11
C ASP A 21 -5.01 9.35 -9.77
N ALA A 22 -3.73 9.63 -9.53
CA ALA A 22 -2.64 8.79 -10.02
C ALA A 22 -2.69 7.38 -9.40
N VAL A 23 -3.00 7.28 -8.10
CA VAL A 23 -3.19 5.99 -7.42
C VAL A 23 -4.35 5.20 -8.02
N ARG A 24 -5.47 5.87 -8.31
CA ARG A 24 -6.62 5.21 -8.96
C ARG A 24 -6.30 4.79 -10.39
N ALA A 25 -5.54 5.59 -11.13
CA ALA A 25 -5.14 5.25 -12.50
C ALA A 25 -4.15 4.07 -12.56
N ALA A 26 -3.28 3.93 -11.54
CA ALA A 26 -2.32 2.84 -11.46
C ALA A 26 -2.98 1.46 -11.45
N THR A 27 -4.19 1.32 -10.90
CA THR A 27 -4.89 0.03 -10.82
C THR A 27 -5.21 -0.58 -12.19
N ALA A 28 -5.32 0.25 -13.24
CA ALA A 28 -5.55 -0.24 -14.59
C ALA A 28 -4.37 -1.05 -15.16
N ARG A 29 -3.18 -0.95 -14.55
CA ARG A 29 -1.95 -1.62 -14.98
C ARG A 29 -1.45 -2.67 -13.98
N LEU A 30 -2.10 -2.79 -12.82
CA LEU A 30 -1.73 -3.73 -11.77
C LEU A 30 -2.75 -4.86 -11.66
N ALA A 31 -2.27 -6.06 -11.40
CA ALA A 31 -3.14 -7.16 -11.00
C ALA A 31 -3.58 -6.98 -9.53
N PRO A 32 -4.88 -7.16 -9.19
CA PRO A 32 -5.34 -7.17 -7.81
C PRO A 32 -4.68 -8.31 -7.02
N ALA A 33 -4.21 -8.02 -5.81
CA ALA A 33 -3.61 -9.01 -4.93
C ALA A 33 -4.64 -10.00 -4.34
N ASP A 34 -5.93 -9.64 -4.36
CA ASP A 34 -7.05 -10.52 -4.00
C ASP A 34 -7.44 -11.49 -5.13
N SER A 35 -6.87 -11.35 -6.34
CA SER A 35 -7.30 -12.11 -7.51
C SER A 35 -6.65 -13.50 -7.70
N THR A 36 -5.54 -13.82 -7.01
CA THR A 36 -5.05 -15.17 -6.63
C THR A 36 -3.56 -15.09 -6.25
N ASP A 37 -3.18 -15.87 -5.22
CA ASP A 37 -1.82 -16.08 -4.69
C ASP A 37 -1.14 -14.87 -4.01
N PRO A 38 -1.52 -14.54 -2.76
CA PRO A 38 -0.90 -13.45 -2.02
C PRO A 38 0.59 -13.73 -1.81
N HIS A 39 1.43 -12.82 -2.28
CA HIS A 39 2.88 -12.93 -2.17
C HIS A 39 3.30 -13.06 -0.69
N PRO A 40 4.03 -14.13 -0.30
CA PRO A 40 4.25 -14.49 1.12
C PRO A 40 5.01 -13.41 1.91
N ASN A 41 5.86 -12.64 1.23
CA ASN A 41 6.69 -11.61 1.85
C ASN A 41 6.08 -10.19 1.81
N ARG A 42 4.83 -10.04 1.34
CA ARG A 42 4.19 -8.71 1.23
C ARG A 42 3.03 -8.60 2.21
N SER A 43 3.16 -7.65 3.13
CA SER A 43 2.25 -7.55 4.28
C SER A 43 1.37 -6.31 4.29
N TRP A 44 1.38 -5.45 3.27
CA TRP A 44 0.61 -4.19 3.28
C TRP A 44 -0.12 -3.96 1.96
N TYR A 45 -1.41 -3.63 2.08
CA TYR A 45 -2.35 -3.49 0.98
C TYR A 45 -3.15 -2.20 1.14
N ALA A 46 -3.56 -1.60 0.02
CA ALA A 46 -4.58 -0.55 0.02
C ALA A 46 -5.82 -1.02 -0.77
N LEU A 47 -6.99 -0.66 -0.27
CA LEU A 47 -8.26 -0.92 -0.95
C LEU A 47 -8.54 0.22 -1.93
N ILE A 48 -8.56 -0.10 -3.22
CA ILE A 48 -8.91 0.82 -4.30
C ILE A 48 -10.12 0.24 -5.04
N GLY A 49 -11.26 0.94 -4.97
CA GLY A 49 -12.53 0.37 -5.41
C GLY A 49 -12.89 -0.84 -4.55
N THR A 50 -12.99 -2.01 -5.18
CA THR A 50 -13.32 -3.30 -4.54
C THR A 50 -12.14 -4.25 -4.40
N HIS A 51 -10.93 -3.80 -4.76
CA HIS A 51 -9.75 -4.66 -4.89
C HIS A 51 -8.60 -4.22 -3.99
N LEU A 52 -7.79 -5.19 -3.57
CA LEU A 52 -6.60 -4.96 -2.76
C LEU A 52 -5.38 -4.91 -3.67
N TYR A 53 -4.55 -3.90 -3.48
CA TYR A 53 -3.28 -3.76 -4.20
C TYR A 53 -2.14 -3.57 -3.22
N TYR A 54 -0.96 -4.07 -3.57
CA TYR A 54 0.25 -3.85 -2.77
C TYR A 54 0.59 -2.36 -2.73
N VAL A 55 0.82 -1.85 -1.52
CA VAL A 55 1.05 -0.40 -1.33
C VAL A 55 2.27 0.12 -2.09
N VAL A 56 3.33 -0.68 -2.20
CA VAL A 56 4.56 -0.29 -2.91
C VAL A 56 4.29 -0.23 -4.40
N ASP A 57 3.76 -1.31 -4.98
CA ASP A 57 3.42 -1.38 -6.41
C ASP A 57 2.51 -0.22 -6.84
N LEU A 58 1.49 0.12 -6.03
CA LEU A 58 0.63 1.27 -6.30
C LEU A 58 1.41 2.58 -6.39
N VAL A 59 2.30 2.85 -5.44
CA VAL A 59 3.04 4.12 -5.38
C VAL A 59 4.10 4.17 -6.48
N GLU A 60 4.81 3.07 -6.73
CA GLU A 60 5.78 2.98 -7.81
C GLU A 60 5.10 3.17 -9.18
N GLU A 61 3.98 2.48 -9.42
CA GLU A 61 3.22 2.60 -10.68
C GLU A 61 2.58 3.99 -10.85
N ALA A 62 2.09 4.60 -9.77
CA ALA A 62 1.47 5.93 -9.83
C ALA A 62 2.49 7.08 -10.06
N THR A 63 3.76 6.88 -9.67
CA THR A 63 4.77 7.96 -9.66
C THR A 63 5.96 7.71 -10.57
N GLY A 64 6.16 6.48 -11.04
CA GLY A 64 7.38 6.03 -11.70
C GLY A 64 8.59 5.91 -10.76
N ALA A 65 8.41 6.07 -9.44
CA ALA A 65 9.47 5.86 -8.47
C ALA A 65 9.83 4.38 -8.37
N THR A 66 11.08 4.09 -7.97
CA THR A 66 11.56 2.73 -7.71
C THR A 66 12.13 2.64 -6.29
N HIS A 67 12.09 1.44 -5.71
CA HIS A 67 12.59 1.16 -4.37
C HIS A 67 11.87 1.96 -3.27
N VAL A 68 10.56 2.16 -3.43
CA VAL A 68 9.74 2.85 -2.43
C VAL A 68 9.64 1.99 -1.17
N LYS A 69 10.03 2.56 -0.02
CA LYS A 69 9.93 1.87 1.26
C LYS A 69 8.45 1.64 1.62
N VAL A 70 8.11 0.42 2.07
CA VAL A 70 6.73 0.06 2.50
C VAL A 70 6.12 1.07 3.48
N LYS A 71 6.92 1.59 4.43
CA LYS A 71 6.47 2.59 5.41
C LYS A 71 6.05 3.89 4.74
N VAL A 72 6.81 4.35 3.75
CA VAL A 72 6.51 5.58 2.99
C VAL A 72 5.20 5.36 2.23
N ALA A 73 5.12 4.28 1.44
CA ALA A 73 3.94 3.99 0.65
C ALA A 73 2.65 3.93 1.48
N ARG A 74 2.65 3.15 2.57
CA ARG A 74 1.44 2.97 3.39
C ARG A 74 0.96 4.25 4.08
N LEU A 75 1.88 5.11 4.52
CA LEU A 75 1.52 6.36 5.21
C LEU A 75 0.95 7.39 4.24
N HIS A 76 1.56 7.53 3.06
CA HIS A 76 1.06 8.46 2.05
C HIS A 76 -0.26 8.03 1.42
N LEU A 77 -0.48 6.73 1.21
CA LEU A 77 -1.79 6.23 0.79
C LEU A 77 -2.88 6.48 1.86
N ALA A 78 -2.56 6.31 3.14
CA ALA A 78 -3.48 6.63 4.23
C ALA A 78 -3.77 8.14 4.33
N GLU A 79 -2.77 8.99 4.10
CA GLU A 79 -2.92 10.45 4.04
C GLU A 79 -3.85 10.90 2.90
N LEU A 80 -3.78 10.20 1.75
CA LEU A 80 -4.70 10.35 0.62
C LEU A 80 -6.08 9.70 0.85
N GLY A 81 -6.32 9.15 2.05
CA GLY A 81 -7.63 8.61 2.45
C GLY A 81 -7.94 7.22 1.94
N PHE A 82 -6.98 6.50 1.37
CA PHE A 82 -7.19 5.10 0.99
C PHE A 82 -7.15 4.21 2.24
N PRO A 83 -8.12 3.29 2.43
CA PRO A 83 -8.04 2.30 3.49
C PRO A 83 -6.82 1.41 3.29
N VAL A 84 -5.98 1.30 4.32
CA VAL A 84 -4.74 0.52 4.29
C VAL A 84 -4.83 -0.63 5.29
N PHE A 85 -4.52 -1.83 4.84
CA PHE A 85 -4.58 -3.07 5.62
C PHE A 85 -3.20 -3.71 5.71
N ALA A 86 -2.91 -4.32 6.85
CA ALA A 86 -1.79 -5.24 6.97
C ALA A 86 -2.30 -6.68 6.80
N LEU A 87 -1.55 -7.56 6.10
CA LEU A 87 -1.82 -8.99 6.18
C LEU A 87 -1.62 -9.42 7.62
N ALA A 88 -2.66 -9.97 8.23
CA ALA A 88 -2.47 -10.83 9.38
C ALA A 88 -1.97 -12.17 8.83
N TRP A 89 -0.75 -12.58 9.19
CA TRP A 89 -0.30 -13.93 8.88
C TRP A 89 -1.27 -14.92 9.53
N ASN A 90 -1.68 -15.97 8.80
CA ASN A 90 -2.61 -16.97 9.35
C ASN A 90 -2.09 -17.56 10.67
N THR A 91 -0.78 -17.71 10.81
CA THR A 91 -0.12 -18.08 12.07
C THR A 91 -0.39 -17.07 13.19
N LEU A 92 -0.32 -15.76 12.93
CA LEU A 92 -0.68 -14.73 13.91
C LEU A 92 -2.17 -14.73 14.26
N LEU A 93 -3.06 -15.11 13.33
CA LEU A 93 -4.49 -15.24 13.60
C LEU A 93 -4.81 -16.50 14.42
N THR A 94 -4.13 -17.61 14.14
CA THR A 94 -4.39 -18.92 14.77
C THR A 94 -3.65 -19.11 16.09
N GLN A 95 -2.45 -18.57 16.21
CA GLN A 95 -1.58 -18.74 17.38
C GLN A 95 -1.45 -17.45 18.21
N GLY A 96 -1.98 -16.34 17.71
CA GLY A 96 -1.76 -15.01 18.26
C GLY A 96 -0.35 -14.49 18.03
N HIS A 97 -0.13 -13.21 18.34
CA HIS A 97 1.20 -12.64 18.31
C HIS A 97 1.98 -13.14 19.54
N PRO A 98 3.18 -13.75 19.40
CA PRO A 98 3.91 -14.34 20.53
C PRO A 98 4.18 -13.36 21.68
N GLY A 99 4.30 -12.06 21.38
CA GLY A 99 4.43 -11.01 22.39
C GLY A 99 3.14 -10.62 23.15
N HIS A 100 2.00 -11.23 22.83
CA HIS A 100 0.68 -10.90 23.40
C HIS A 100 -0.10 -12.13 23.89
N THR A 101 0.36 -13.35 23.60
CA THR A 101 -0.28 -14.61 23.99
C THR A 101 0.54 -15.42 24.98
N GLY A 102 1.37 -14.73 25.78
CA GLY A 102 2.08 -15.34 26.91
C GLY A 102 1.13 -15.96 27.91
#